data_AF-A0A258I426-F1
#
_entry.id   AF-A0A258I426-F1
#
_cell.length_a   1.000
_cell.length_b   1.000
_cell.length_c   1.000
_cell.angle_alpha   90.00
_cell.angle_beta   90.00
_cell.angle_gamma   90.00
#
_symmetry.space_group_name_H-M   'P 1'
#
loop_
_entity.id
_entity.type
_entity.pdbx_description
1 polymer ?
#
loop_
_entity_poly.entity_id
_entity_poly.type
_entity_poly.pdbx_seq_one_letter_code
_entity_poly.pdbx_strand_id
1 'polypeptide(L)' 'MLDEASTSSLKVTTGPLLQSRKVFIPADRPDVQVAMREISLSDPAERPVRVYDTSGPYTDPDALIDLTKGLAELRRGWVL' A
#
# COMPACT_ATOMS: atom_id res chain seq x y z
N MET A 1 -15.59 14.48 -36.63
CA MET A 1 -15.47 13.10 -36.13
C MET A 1 -14.28 13.13 -35.19
N LEU A 2 -14.52 13.38 -33.90
CA LEU A 2 -13.48 13.36 -32.88
C LEU A 2 -13.42 11.91 -32.39
N ASP A 3 -12.27 11.28 -32.53
CA ASP A 3 -12.00 9.97 -31.98
C ASP A 3 -12.05 10.07 -30.45
N GLU A 4 -13.17 9.64 -29.87
CA GLU A 4 -13.24 9.21 -28.47
C GLU A 4 -12.39 7.96 -28.32
N ALA A 5 -11.07 8.14 -28.23
CA ALA A 5 -10.17 7.12 -27.74
C ALA A 5 -10.54 6.85 -26.27
N SER A 6 -11.46 5.90 -26.11
CA SER A 6 -11.91 5.23 -24.90
C SER A 6 -10.96 5.44 -23.72
N THR A 7 -11.30 6.37 -22.83
CA THR A 7 -10.70 6.47 -21.50
C THR A 7 -11.26 5.34 -20.65
N SER A 8 -10.86 4.11 -21.00
CA SER A 8 -11.03 2.95 -20.13
C SER A 8 -10.37 3.30 -18.80
N SER A 9 -11.19 3.50 -17.76
CA SER A 9 -10.68 3.66 -16.40
C SER A 9 -9.88 2.41 -16.07
N LEU A 10 -8.56 2.50 -16.13
CA LEU A 10 -7.67 1.40 -15.77
C LEU A 10 -7.95 1.04 -14.30
N LYS A 11 -8.65 -0.07 -14.10
CA LYS A 11 -9.04 -0.55 -12.77
C LYS A 11 -8.02 -1.59 -12.32
N VAL A 12 -7.30 -1.28 -11.26
CA VAL A 12 -6.37 -2.20 -10.60
C VAL A 12 -6.96 -2.69 -9.27
N THR A 13 -6.49 -3.83 -8.81
CA THR A 13 -6.89 -4.36 -7.49
C THR A 13 -6.28 -3.49 -6.40
N THR A 14 -7.13 -2.97 -5.54
CA THR A 14 -6.75 -2.14 -4.39
C THR A 14 -7.54 -2.56 -3.15
N GLY A 15 -7.10 -2.05 -2.00
CA GLY A 15 -7.74 -2.26 -0.71
C GLY A 15 -7.07 -3.34 0.13
N PRO A 16 -7.45 -3.43 1.42
CA PRO A 16 -6.83 -4.37 2.35
C PRO A 16 -6.95 -5.82 1.89
N LEU A 17 -5.89 -6.59 2.09
CA LEU A 17 -5.95 -8.05 1.92
C LEU A 17 -6.81 -8.66 3.04
N LEU A 18 -7.49 -9.76 2.74
CA LEU A 18 -8.42 -10.41 3.67
C LEU A 18 -7.77 -10.71 5.03
N GLN A 19 -8.54 -10.45 6.09
CA GLN A 19 -8.14 -10.64 7.50
C GLN A 19 -6.80 -9.99 7.86
N SER A 20 -6.39 -8.98 7.09
CA SER A 20 -5.09 -8.38 7.22
C SER A 20 -5.18 -6.86 7.24
N ARG A 21 -4.20 -6.23 7.87
CA ARG A 21 -4.00 -4.79 7.79
C ARG A 21 -2.54 -4.47 7.49
N LYS A 22 -2.31 -3.38 6.78
CA LYS A 22 -0.98 -2.82 6.62
C LYS A 22 -0.54 -2.20 7.94
N VAL A 23 0.72 -2.40 8.30
CA VAL A 23 1.36 -1.76 9.45
C VAL A 23 2.73 -1.27 9.03
N PHE A 24 3.24 -0.27 9.76
CA PHE A 24 4.54 0.32 9.48
C PHE A 24 5.45 0.15 10.70
N ILE A 25 6.64 -0.38 10.48
CA ILE A 25 7.68 -0.49 11.51
C ILE A 25 8.66 0.67 11.31
N PRO A 26 8.92 1.50 12.33
CA PRO A 26 9.96 2.52 12.24
C PRO A 26 11.34 1.87 12.08
N ALA A 27 12.22 2.50 11.30
CA ALA A 27 13.64 2.13 11.25
C ALA A 27 14.49 3.16 12.02
N ASP A 28 15.80 2.90 12.12
CA ASP A 28 16.75 3.82 12.78
C ASP A 28 16.75 5.22 12.15
N ARG A 29 16.40 5.31 10.87
CA ARG A 29 16.22 6.55 10.13
C ARG A 29 14.78 7.08 10.35
N PRO A 30 14.58 8.29 10.92
CA PRO A 30 13.25 8.77 11.34
C PRO A 30 12.20 8.90 10.23
N ASP A 31 12.63 9.19 9.00
CA ASP A 31 11.79 9.31 7.81
C ASP A 31 11.53 7.97 7.10
N VAL A 32 11.96 6.84 7.70
CA VAL A 32 11.76 5.49 7.15
C VAL A 32 10.73 4.73 7.97
N GLN A 33 9.71 4.26 7.26
CA GLN A 33 8.69 3.35 7.76
C GLN A 33 8.65 2.11 6.87
N VAL A 34 8.97 0.94 7.42
CA VAL A 34 9.00 -0.33 6.70
C VAL A 34 7.61 -0.94 6.69
N ALA A 35 7.04 -1.08 5.50
CA ALA A 35 5.73 -1.68 5.31
C ALA A 35 5.75 -3.19 5.63
N MET A 36 4.83 -3.60 6.49
CA MET A 36 4.54 -4.98 6.83
C MET A 36 3.03 -5.19 6.80
N ARG A 37 2.61 -6.44 6.90
CA ARG A 37 1.20 -6.80 7.03
C ARG A 37 0.99 -7.68 8.25
N GLU A 38 -0.04 -7.39 9.02
CA GLU A 38 -0.48 -8.25 10.12
C GLU A 38 -1.73 -9.00 9.71
N ILE A 39 -1.70 -10.32 9.88
CA ILE A 39 -2.81 -11.24 9.59
C ILE A 39 -3.42 -11.67 10.92
N SER A 40 -4.70 -11.35 11.10
CA SER A 40 -5.47 -11.82 12.26
C SER A 40 -5.72 -13.31 12.12
N LEU A 41 -5.45 -14.07 13.19
CA LEU A 41 -5.74 -15.49 13.26
C LEU A 41 -7.17 -15.72 13.78
N SER A 42 -7.69 -16.93 13.59
CA SER A 42 -9.05 -17.28 14.01
C SER A 42 -9.22 -17.34 15.53
N ASP A 43 -8.16 -17.73 16.26
CA ASP A 43 -8.13 -17.65 17.72
C ASP A 43 -7.71 -16.23 18.14
N PRO A 44 -8.58 -15.45 18.82
CA PRO A 44 -8.24 -14.10 19.28
C PRO A 44 -7.18 -14.06 20.39
N ALA A 45 -6.89 -15.20 21.06
CA ALA A 45 -5.80 -15.29 22.02
C ALA A 45 -4.42 -15.35 21.34
N GLU A 46 -4.37 -15.75 20.07
CA GLU A 46 -3.14 -15.77 19.30
C GLU A 46 -2.80 -14.38 18.77
N ARG A 47 -1.52 -13.99 18.88
CA ARG A 47 -1.06 -12.72 18.32
C ARG A 47 -1.10 -12.79 16.79
N PRO A 48 -1.47 -11.68 16.12
CA PRO A 48 -1.44 -11.62 14.65
C PRO A 48 -0.06 -11.99 14.08
N VAL A 49 -0.07 -12.72 12.96
CA VAL A 49 1.17 -13.06 12.26
C VAL A 49 1.60 -11.85 11.43
N ARG A 50 2.81 -11.36 11.67
CA ARG A 50 3.39 -10.26 10.91
C ARG A 50 4.26 -10.81 9.78
N VAL A 51 3.99 -10.37 8.55
CA VAL A 51 4.71 -10.78 7.34
C VAL A 51 5.21 -9.57 6.56
N TYR A 52 6.25 -9.79 5.75
CA TYR A 52 6.73 -8.78 4.79
C TYR A 52 5.64 -8.47 3.75
N ASP A 53 5.51 -7.20 3.36
CA ASP A 53 4.45 -6.74 2.47
C ASP A 53 4.97 -5.90 1.31
N THR A 54 5.03 -6.52 0.12
CA THR A 54 5.48 -5.89 -1.13
C THR A 54 4.36 -5.16 -1.87
N SER A 55 3.13 -5.16 -1.37
CA SER A 55 1.98 -4.60 -2.08
C SER A 55 1.99 -3.07 -2.18
N GLY A 56 2.85 -2.38 -1.42
CA GLY A 56 2.95 -0.92 -1.44
C GLY A 56 1.64 -0.23 -1.03
N PRO A 57 1.39 1.01 -1.48
CA PRO A 57 0.18 1.77 -1.13
C PRO A 57 -1.12 1.14 -1.61
N TYR A 58 -1.09 0.18 -2.54
CA TYR A 58 -2.30 -0.37 -3.15
C TYR A 58 -3.20 -1.14 -2.16
N THR A 59 -2.66 -1.63 -1.04
CA THR A 59 -3.44 -2.29 0.02
C THR A 59 -3.63 -1.44 1.26
N ASP A 60 -3.14 -0.21 1.23
CA ASP A 60 -3.34 0.78 2.29
C ASP A 60 -4.71 1.45 2.09
N PRO A 61 -5.65 1.35 3.04
CA PRO A 61 -6.97 1.98 2.90
C PRO A 61 -6.91 3.52 2.87
N ASP A 62 -5.82 4.10 3.37
CA ASP A 62 -5.67 5.56 3.47
C ASP A 62 -4.90 6.15 2.27
N ALA A 63 -4.39 5.30 1.36
CA ALA A 63 -3.68 5.74 0.18
C ALA A 63 -4.62 6.10 -0.98
N LEU A 64 -4.43 7.30 -1.53
CA LEU A 64 -5.09 7.70 -2.78
C LEU A 64 -4.30 7.17 -3.99
N ILE A 65 -4.89 6.23 -4.73
CA ILE A 65 -4.28 5.65 -5.93
C ILE A 65 -4.75 6.40 -7.18
N ASP A 66 -3.85 7.17 -7.78
CA ASP A 66 -4.03 7.82 -9.08
C ASP A 66 -2.94 7.34 -10.04
N LEU A 67 -3.30 6.44 -10.96
CA LEU A 67 -2.36 5.86 -11.92
C LEU A 67 -1.75 6.90 -12.88
N THR A 68 -2.41 8.05 -13.07
CA THR A 68 -1.92 9.13 -13.95
C THR A 68 -0.87 10.00 -13.27
N LYS A 69 -0.83 10.00 -11.93
CA LYS A 69 0.11 10.79 -11.12
C LYS A 69 1.26 9.95 -10.55
N GLY A 70 1.12 8.63 -10.55
CA GLY A 70 2.07 7.73 -9.91
C GLY A 70 1.91 7.70 -8.39
N LEU A 71 2.85 7.01 -7.72
CA LEU A 71 2.86 6.89 -6.26
C LEU A 71 3.61 8.07 -5.62
N ALA A 72 3.36 8.30 -4.32
CA ALA A 72 4.10 9.27 -3.54
C ALA A 72 5.62 8.98 -3.57
N GLU A 73 6.42 10.01 -3.85
CA GLU A 73 7.88 9.92 -3.96
C GLU A 73 8.57 9.91 -2.57
N LEU A 74 8.28 8.91 -1.73
CA LEU A 74 8.74 8.86 -0.33
C LEU A 74 10.27 9.01 -0.16
N ARG A 75 11.05 8.62 -1.18
CA ARG A 75 12.52 8.62 -1.15
C ARG A 75 13.15 9.84 -1.82
N ARG A 76 12.36 10.80 -2.32
CA ARG A 76 12.88 11.97 -3.06
C ARG A 76 13.95 12.72 -2.27
N GLY A 77 13.69 13.00 -0.98
CA GLY A 77 14.63 13.70 -0.10
C GLY A 77 15.86 12.90 0.31
N TRP A 78 16.01 11.65 -0.13
CA TRP A 78 17.22 10.85 0.10
C TRP A 78 18.21 10.99 -1.04
N VAL A 79 17.72 11.35 -2.23
CA VAL A 79 18.48 11.38 -3.48
C VAL A 79 18.92 12.80 -3.86
N LEU A 80 18.10 13.79 -3.53
CA LEU A 80 18.39 15.22 -3.75
C LEU A 80 19.25 15.79 -2.62
#